data_AF-A0A7R9UY78-F1
#
_entry.id   AF-A0A7R9UY78-F1
#
_cell.length_a   1.000
_cell.length_b   1.000
_cell.length_c   1.000
_cell.angle_alpha   90.00
_cell.angle_beta   90.00
_cell.angle_gamma   90.00
#
_symmetry.space_group_name_H-M   'P 1'
#
loop_
_entity.id
_entity.type
_entity.pdbx_description
1 polymer ?
#
loop_
_entity_poly.entity_id
_entity_poly.type
_entity_poly.pdbx_seq_one_letter_code
_entity_poly.pdbx_strand_id
1 'polypeptide(L)'
;ADLFMAVLDKEPEQPEALAEYAAVALECGQLHDALKVQLRLIVKRPDDKKTRAALARVVAADDGCTHLFEQLAPSAAAASAHAFLGTVVKEASLLEQAERLYHAALMHAPAGAAASYALNLAHVLELSLKYDEALGVLLGYMRSPQARGRSVGADGPTVEQLAELLDDAA
;
A
#
# COMPACT_ATOMS: atom_id res chain seq x y z
N ALA A 1 16.65 -5.40 -26.26
CA ALA A 1 16.63 -6.01 -24.92
C ALA A 1 18.02 -6.49 -24.45
N ASP A 2 18.90 -6.94 -25.36
CA ASP A 2 20.13 -7.68 -24.98
C ASP A 2 21.23 -6.86 -24.29
N LEU A 3 21.37 -5.55 -24.57
CA LEU A 3 22.43 -4.73 -23.97
C LEU A 3 22.20 -4.46 -22.48
N PHE A 4 20.94 -4.19 -22.09
CA PHE A 4 20.59 -3.89 -20.70
C PHE A 4 20.65 -5.12 -19.80
N MET A 5 20.22 -6.29 -20.29
CA MET A 5 20.36 -7.55 -19.55
C MET A 5 21.83 -7.91 -19.34
N ALA A 6 22.70 -7.65 -20.33
CA ALA A 6 24.15 -7.83 -20.18
C ALA A 6 24.80 -6.86 -19.16
N VAL A 7 24.21 -5.68 -18.93
CA VAL A 7 24.64 -4.74 -17.87
C VAL A 7 24.18 -5.25 -16.50
N LEU A 8 22.94 -5.74 -16.38
CA LEU A 8 22.45 -6.39 -15.17
C LEU A 8 23.22 -7.67 -14.84
N ASP A 9 23.74 -8.40 -15.82
CA ASP A 9 24.57 -9.58 -15.54
C ASP A 9 25.97 -9.22 -15.01
N LYS A 10 26.49 -8.02 -15.33
CA LYS A 10 27.81 -7.55 -14.89
C LYS A 10 27.77 -6.79 -13.56
N GLU A 11 26.73 -6.00 -13.34
CA GLU A 11 26.49 -5.26 -12.10
C GLU A 11 25.01 -5.42 -11.65
N PRO A 12 24.61 -6.63 -11.20
CA PRO A 12 23.21 -7.01 -10.93
C PRO A 12 22.46 -6.20 -9.86
N GLU A 13 23.18 -5.28 -9.23
CA GLU A 13 22.78 -4.61 -8.00
C GLU A 13 23.03 -3.08 -8.04
N GLN A 14 23.46 -2.50 -9.18
CA GLN A 14 23.57 -1.04 -9.28
C GLN A 14 22.16 -0.42 -9.42
N PRO A 15 21.66 0.36 -8.44
CA PRO A 15 20.27 0.77 -8.45
C PRO A 15 19.92 1.77 -9.57
N GLU A 16 20.88 2.56 -10.03
CA GLU A 16 20.70 3.50 -11.13
C GLU A 16 20.44 2.76 -12.46
N ALA A 17 21.26 1.76 -12.79
CA ALA A 17 21.05 0.91 -13.97
C ALA A 17 19.73 0.13 -13.90
N LEU A 18 19.36 -0.37 -12.72
CA LEU A 18 18.06 -1.00 -12.49
C LEU A 18 16.89 -0.03 -12.71
N ALA A 19 17.02 1.22 -12.27
CA ALA A 19 15.98 2.24 -12.45
C ALA A 19 15.81 2.61 -13.94
N GLU A 20 16.91 2.75 -14.68
CA GLU A 20 16.88 2.99 -16.13
C GLU A 20 16.26 1.79 -16.87
N TYR A 21 16.65 0.57 -16.51
CA TYR A 21 16.04 -0.64 -17.07
C TYR A 21 14.53 -0.69 -16.84
N ALA A 22 14.08 -0.45 -15.60
CA ALA A 22 12.65 -0.48 -15.28
C ALA A 22 11.86 0.57 -16.06
N ALA A 23 12.45 1.75 -16.28
CA ALA A 23 11.85 2.80 -17.10
C ALA A 23 11.71 2.36 -18.56
N VAL A 24 12.77 1.83 -19.18
CA VAL A 24 12.74 1.33 -20.57
C VAL A 24 11.79 0.14 -20.72
N ALA A 25 11.78 -0.78 -19.76
CA ALA A 25 10.88 -1.93 -19.75
C ALA A 25 9.42 -1.47 -19.74
N LEU A 26 9.08 -0.47 -18.91
CA LEU A 26 7.74 0.10 -18.89
C LEU A 26 7.37 0.75 -20.22
N GLU A 27 8.27 1.54 -20.81
CA GLU A 27 8.07 2.19 -22.12
C GLU A 27 7.90 1.18 -23.27
N CYS A 28 8.53 0.01 -23.15
CA CYS A 28 8.37 -1.10 -24.09
C CYS A 28 7.14 -1.99 -23.82
N GLY A 29 6.29 -1.65 -22.84
CA GLY A 29 5.13 -2.45 -22.44
C GLY A 29 5.47 -3.73 -21.68
N GLN A 30 6.72 -3.89 -21.23
CA GLN A 30 7.18 -5.03 -20.43
C GLN A 30 6.86 -4.81 -18.95
N LEU A 31 5.56 -4.69 -18.64
CA LEU A 31 5.05 -4.28 -17.35
C LEU A 31 5.50 -5.20 -16.20
N HIS A 32 5.48 -6.51 -16.40
CA HIS A 32 5.91 -7.50 -15.41
C HIS A 32 7.39 -7.32 -15.01
N ASP A 33 8.27 -7.08 -15.98
CA ASP A 33 9.70 -6.90 -15.73
C ASP A 33 9.98 -5.55 -15.05
N ALA A 34 9.31 -4.49 -15.50
CA ALA A 34 9.39 -3.17 -14.87
C ALA A 34 8.97 -3.25 -13.40
N LEU A 35 7.84 -3.89 -13.11
CA LEU A 35 7.33 -4.07 -11.76
C LEU A 35 8.27 -4.88 -10.88
N LYS A 36 8.79 -6.01 -11.37
CA LYS A 36 9.73 -6.85 -10.62
C LYS A 36 10.99 -6.08 -10.21
N VAL A 37 11.55 -5.29 -11.12
CA VAL A 37 12.74 -4.48 -10.83
C VAL A 37 12.40 -3.33 -9.88
N GLN A 38 11.24 -2.69 -10.06
CA GLN A 38 10.83 -1.59 -9.20
C GLN A 38 10.53 -2.03 -7.77
N LEU A 39 9.97 -3.23 -7.58
CA LEU A 39 9.81 -3.85 -6.26
C LEU A 39 11.16 -4.17 -5.60
N ARG A 40 12.19 -4.58 -6.36
CA ARG A 40 13.55 -4.73 -5.82
C ARG A 40 14.14 -3.39 -5.38
N LEU A 41 13.93 -2.34 -6.18
CA LEU A 41 14.43 -1.00 -5.87
C LEU A 41 13.77 -0.41 -4.62
N ILE A 42 12.45 -0.55 -4.47
CA ILE A 42 11.75 0.02 -3.32
C ILE A 42 12.13 -0.68 -2.00
N VAL A 43 12.49 -1.96 -2.03
CA VAL A 43 13.05 -2.66 -0.85
C VAL A 43 14.41 -2.08 -0.45
N LYS A 44 15.25 -1.70 -1.42
CA LYS A 44 16.58 -1.12 -1.17
C LYS A 44 16.53 0.35 -0.78
N ARG A 45 15.57 1.10 -1.33
CA ARG A 45 15.45 2.56 -1.18
C ARG A 45 14.00 2.95 -0.87
N PRO A 46 13.45 2.51 0.28
CA PRO A 46 12.04 2.67 0.59
C PRO A 46 11.61 4.13 0.74
N ASP A 47 12.52 5.05 1.07
CA ASP A 47 12.23 6.48 1.25
C ASP A 47 12.67 7.36 0.07
N ASP A 48 13.24 6.76 -0.97
CA ASP A 48 13.64 7.52 -2.16
C ASP A 48 12.41 7.92 -2.98
N LYS A 49 12.16 9.23 -3.07
CA LYS A 49 11.00 9.80 -3.76
C LYS A 49 10.97 9.41 -5.24
N LYS A 50 12.12 9.29 -5.90
CA LYS A 50 12.19 8.90 -7.31
C LYS A 50 11.77 7.45 -7.50
N THR A 51 12.25 6.56 -6.63
CA THR A 51 11.90 5.13 -6.62
C THR A 51 10.41 4.93 -6.35
N ARG A 52 9.83 5.68 -5.39
CA ARG A 52 8.38 5.67 -5.12
C ARG A 52 7.57 6.14 -6.32
N ALA A 53 7.93 7.28 -6.92
CA ALA A 53 7.25 7.82 -8.08
C ALA A 53 7.31 6.87 -9.30
N ALA A 54 8.46 6.23 -9.52
CA ALA A 54 8.62 5.25 -10.58
C ALA A 54 7.75 3.99 -10.34
N LEU A 55 7.63 3.52 -9.09
CA LEU A 55 6.70 2.43 -8.75
C LEU A 55 5.25 2.82 -8.98
N ALA A 56 4.86 4.02 -8.55
CA ALA A 56 3.50 4.50 -8.79
C ALA A 56 3.18 4.56 -10.29
N ARG A 57 4.13 4.99 -11.12
CA ARG A 57 3.98 5.01 -12.59
C ARG A 57 3.76 3.61 -13.17
N VAL A 58 4.46 2.59 -12.66
CA VAL A 58 4.26 1.19 -13.06
C VAL A 58 2.87 0.70 -12.64
N VAL A 59 2.44 1.03 -11.41
CA VAL A 59 1.12 0.62 -10.89
C VAL A 59 -0.04 1.32 -11.60
N ALA A 60 0.18 2.56 -12.07
CA ALA A 60 -0.79 3.36 -12.82
C ALA A 60 -0.96 2.91 -14.28
N ALA A 61 -0.05 2.10 -14.82
CA ALA A 61 -0.20 1.52 -16.14
C ALA A 61 -1.40 0.56 -16.17
N ASP A 62 -1.94 0.32 -17.37
CA ASP A 62 -3.01 -0.66 -17.57
C ASP A 62 -2.62 -2.00 -16.95
N ASP A 63 -3.52 -2.57 -16.13
CA ASP A 63 -3.30 -3.79 -15.34
C ASP A 63 -2.12 -3.77 -14.34
N GLY A 64 -1.43 -2.64 -14.15
CA GLY A 64 -0.27 -2.52 -13.26
C GLY A 64 -0.58 -2.88 -11.81
N CYS A 65 -1.74 -2.45 -11.30
CA CYS A 65 -2.21 -2.83 -9.97
C CYS A 65 -2.54 -4.33 -9.87
N THR A 66 -3.13 -4.91 -10.92
CA THR A 66 -3.43 -6.35 -10.96
C THR A 66 -2.14 -7.17 -10.91
N HIS A 67 -1.16 -6.83 -11.74
CA HIS A 67 0.16 -7.46 -11.70
C HIS A 67 0.89 -7.25 -10.38
N LEU A 68 0.72 -6.09 -9.73
CA LEU A 68 1.25 -5.87 -8.38
C LEU A 68 0.72 -6.90 -7.38
N PHE A 69 -0.59 -7.16 -7.40
CA PHE A 69 -1.19 -8.17 -6.54
C PHE A 69 -0.70 -9.59 -6.86
N GLU A 70 -0.44 -9.92 -8.13
CA GLU A 70 0.13 -11.22 -8.51
C GLU A 70 1.55 -11.44 -7.94
N GLN A 71 2.33 -10.37 -7.73
CA GLN A 71 3.66 -10.45 -7.12
C GLN A 71 3.64 -10.58 -5.59
N LEU A 72 2.49 -10.35 -4.95
CA LEU A 72 2.36 -10.31 -3.50
C LEU A 72 1.53 -11.50 -3.00
N ALA A 73 2.12 -12.33 -2.14
CA ALA A 73 1.37 -13.43 -1.54
C ALA A 73 0.30 -12.88 -0.57
N PRO A 74 -0.96 -13.34 -0.63
CA PRO A 74 -2.01 -12.94 0.30
C PRO A 74 -1.78 -13.58 1.68
N SER A 75 -0.96 -12.93 2.50
CA SER A 75 -0.50 -13.47 3.79
C SER A 75 -0.30 -12.38 4.83
N ALA A 76 -0.29 -12.76 6.10
CA ALA A 76 0.01 -11.83 7.19
C ALA A 76 1.41 -11.21 7.07
N ALA A 77 2.38 -11.95 6.51
CA ALA A 77 3.72 -11.43 6.24
C ALA A 77 3.73 -10.34 5.16
N ALA A 78 2.77 -10.37 4.23
CA ALA A 78 2.63 -9.38 3.17
C ALA A 78 1.72 -8.21 3.56
N ALA A 79 1.00 -8.25 4.68
CA ALA A 79 0.08 -7.18 5.08
C ALA A 79 0.79 -5.82 5.20
N SER A 80 2.00 -5.80 5.76
CA SER A 80 2.85 -4.61 5.84
C SER A 80 3.34 -4.14 4.48
N ALA A 81 3.64 -5.07 3.56
CA ALA A 81 4.01 -4.74 2.19
C ALA A 81 2.85 -4.07 1.45
N HIS A 82 1.64 -4.64 1.54
CA HIS A 82 0.43 -4.03 0.98
C HIS A 82 0.18 -2.62 1.55
N ALA A 83 0.27 -2.44 2.87
CA ALA A 83 0.09 -1.13 3.50
C ALA A 83 1.16 -0.11 3.08
N PHE A 84 2.42 -0.54 2.99
CA PHE A 84 3.52 0.30 2.53
C PHE A 84 3.31 0.74 1.09
N LEU A 85 2.98 -0.20 0.20
CA LEU A 85 2.69 0.08 -1.21
C LEU A 85 1.45 0.97 -1.36
N GLY A 86 0.42 0.76 -0.52
CA GLY A 86 -0.76 1.62 -0.43
C GLY A 86 -0.37 3.07 -0.14
N THR A 87 0.59 3.30 0.76
CA THR A 87 1.14 4.63 1.04
C THR A 87 1.85 5.21 -0.18
N VAL A 88 2.69 4.41 -0.85
CA VAL A 88 3.43 4.85 -2.05
C VAL A 88 2.48 5.32 -3.15
N VAL A 89 1.41 4.56 -3.43
CA VAL A 89 0.48 4.91 -4.51
C VAL A 89 -0.51 6.00 -4.09
N LYS A 90 -0.88 6.08 -2.81
CA LYS A 90 -1.65 7.21 -2.24
C LYS A 90 -0.90 8.54 -2.39
N GLU A 91 0.41 8.56 -2.09
CA GLU A 91 1.27 9.73 -2.27
C GLU A 91 1.33 10.21 -3.73
N ALA A 92 1.03 9.32 -4.69
CA ALA A 92 0.92 9.61 -6.11
C ALA A 92 -0.53 9.85 -6.59
N SER A 93 -1.49 10.01 -5.67
CA SER A 93 -2.92 10.22 -5.95
C SER A 93 -3.61 9.07 -6.71
N LEU A 94 -3.05 7.87 -6.66
CA LEU A 94 -3.66 6.64 -7.19
C LEU A 94 -4.59 6.04 -6.12
N LEU A 95 -5.68 6.74 -5.83
CA LEU A 95 -6.53 6.49 -4.66
C LEU A 95 -7.25 5.14 -4.75
N GLU A 96 -7.71 4.74 -5.93
CA GLU A 96 -8.38 3.45 -6.16
C GLU A 96 -7.43 2.27 -5.90
N GLN A 97 -6.17 2.39 -6.32
CA GLN A 97 -5.14 1.37 -6.09
C GLN A 97 -4.72 1.36 -4.61
N ALA A 98 -4.63 2.53 -3.97
CA ALA A 98 -4.34 2.65 -2.55
C ALA A 98 -5.42 1.96 -1.70
N GLU A 99 -6.69 2.21 -2.02
CA GLU A 99 -7.85 1.60 -1.37
C GLU A 99 -7.76 0.07 -1.42
N ARG A 100 -7.55 -0.51 -2.61
CA ARG A 100 -7.37 -1.96 -2.80
C ARG A 100 -6.23 -2.52 -1.95
N LEU A 101 -5.09 -1.83 -1.93
CA LEU A 101 -3.90 -2.25 -1.18
C LEU A 101 -4.14 -2.21 0.34
N TYR A 102 -4.80 -1.16 0.86
CA TYR A 102 -5.11 -1.11 2.29
C TYR A 102 -6.19 -2.12 2.70
N HIS A 103 -7.17 -2.42 1.84
CA HIS A 103 -8.09 -3.54 2.07
C HIS A 103 -7.33 -4.87 2.18
N ALA A 104 -6.42 -5.16 1.25
CA ALA A 104 -5.61 -6.38 1.32
C ALA A 104 -4.72 -6.43 2.57
N ALA A 105 -4.18 -5.28 3.01
CA ALA A 105 -3.43 -5.19 4.26
C ALA A 105 -4.30 -5.50 5.48
N LEU A 106 -5.53 -4.97 5.53
CA LEU A 106 -6.48 -5.20 6.63
C LEU A 106 -6.94 -6.66 6.71
N MET A 107 -7.21 -7.30 5.57
CA MET A 107 -7.62 -8.70 5.50
C MET A 107 -6.65 -9.66 6.18
N HIS A 108 -5.36 -9.30 6.23
CA HIS A 108 -4.29 -10.12 6.81
C HIS A 108 -3.58 -9.41 7.96
N ALA A 109 -4.17 -8.36 8.54
CA ALA A 109 -3.50 -7.51 9.51
C ALA A 109 -3.16 -8.28 10.80
N PRO A 110 -1.90 -8.24 11.27
CA PRO A 110 -1.58 -8.58 12.65
C PRO A 110 -2.32 -7.64 13.61
N ALA A 111 -2.71 -8.13 14.79
CA ALA A 111 -3.49 -7.37 15.77
C ALA A 111 -2.86 -6.01 16.17
N GLY A 112 -1.53 -5.88 16.09
CA GLY A 112 -0.81 -4.64 16.39
C GLY A 112 -0.85 -3.58 15.29
N ALA A 113 -1.13 -3.96 14.04
CA ALA A 113 -1.03 -3.09 12.86
C ALA A 113 -2.39 -2.70 12.27
N ALA A 114 -3.46 -3.43 12.62
CA ALA A 114 -4.81 -3.22 12.09
C ALA A 114 -5.30 -1.78 12.23
N ALA A 115 -5.00 -1.11 13.37
CA ALA A 115 -5.38 0.28 13.60
C ALA A 115 -4.80 1.22 12.54
N SER A 116 -3.50 1.12 12.27
CA SER A 116 -2.81 1.97 11.32
C SER A 116 -3.27 1.72 9.88
N TYR A 117 -3.61 0.48 9.54
CA TYR A 117 -4.14 0.16 8.21
C TYR A 117 -5.57 0.68 8.03
N ALA A 118 -6.42 0.57 9.06
CA ALA A 118 -7.78 1.11 9.05
C ALA A 118 -7.78 2.64 8.91
N LEU A 119 -6.93 3.33 9.66
CA LEU A 119 -6.77 4.79 9.56
C LEU A 119 -6.27 5.23 8.18
N ASN A 120 -5.31 4.50 7.61
CA ASN A 120 -4.83 4.79 6.26
C ASN A 120 -5.90 4.57 5.18
N LEU A 121 -6.69 3.50 5.30
CA LEU A 121 -7.81 3.25 4.40
C LEU A 121 -8.88 4.35 4.53
N ALA A 122 -9.27 4.71 5.76
CA ALA A 122 -10.21 5.80 6.01
C ALA A 122 -9.72 7.12 5.39
N HIS A 123 -8.45 7.45 5.53
CA HIS A 123 -7.87 8.65 4.90
C HIS A 123 -7.93 8.58 3.36
N VAL A 124 -7.69 7.42 2.73
CA VAL A 124 -7.88 7.28 1.27
C VAL A 124 -9.34 7.50 0.86
N LEU A 125 -10.28 6.95 1.64
CA LEU A 125 -11.72 7.10 1.39
C LEU A 125 -12.16 8.56 1.57
N GLU A 126 -11.65 9.26 2.58
CA GLU A 126 -11.86 10.71 2.78
C GLU A 126 -11.35 11.54 1.60
N LEU A 127 -10.13 11.27 1.11
CA LEU A 127 -9.58 11.91 -0.09
C LEU A 127 -10.41 11.62 -1.35
N SER A 128 -11.11 10.48 -1.36
CA SER A 128 -12.03 10.06 -2.43
C SER A 128 -13.48 10.53 -2.20
N LEU A 129 -13.73 11.33 -1.16
CA LEU A 129 -15.07 11.83 -0.76
C LEU A 129 -16.07 10.72 -0.39
N LYS A 130 -15.60 9.52 -0.06
CA LYS A 130 -16.38 8.35 0.36
C LYS A 130 -16.54 8.31 1.89
N TYR A 131 -17.15 9.36 2.45
CA TYR A 131 -17.20 9.56 3.91
C TYR A 131 -17.93 8.44 4.66
N ASP A 132 -19.02 7.91 4.09
CA ASP A 132 -19.78 6.82 4.70
C ASP A 132 -18.94 5.53 4.80
N GLU A 133 -18.17 5.23 3.75
CA GLU A 133 -17.25 4.08 3.74
C GLU A 133 -16.10 4.29 4.73
N ALA A 134 -15.55 5.51 4.81
CA ALA A 134 -14.50 5.85 5.77
C ALA A 134 -14.97 5.63 7.21
N LEU A 135 -16.16 6.12 7.56
CA LEU A 135 -16.78 5.89 8.87
C LEU A 135 -17.02 4.39 9.11
N GLY A 136 -17.52 3.67 8.11
CA GLY A 136 -17.74 2.23 8.18
C GLY A 136 -16.46 1.44 8.48
N VAL A 137 -15.33 1.79 7.86
CA VAL A 137 -14.01 1.18 8.14
C VAL A 137 -13.58 1.44 9.57
N LEU A 138 -13.72 2.67 10.07
CA LEU A 138 -13.32 3.03 11.43
C LEU A 138 -14.19 2.32 12.48
N LEU A 139 -15.51 2.35 12.33
CA LEU A 139 -16.43 1.63 13.23
C LEU A 139 -16.20 0.12 13.17
N GLY A 140 -15.95 -0.43 11.98
CA GLY A 140 -15.61 -1.84 11.79
C GLY A 140 -14.34 -2.23 12.56
N TYR A 141 -13.30 -1.41 12.51
CA TYR A 141 -12.10 -1.61 13.33
C TYR A 141 -12.41 -1.49 14.82
N MET A 142 -13.10 -0.44 15.28
CA MET A 142 -13.40 -0.23 16.70
C MET A 142 -14.21 -1.38 17.33
N ARG A 143 -15.09 -2.02 16.55
CA ARG A 143 -15.88 -3.19 16.97
C ARG A 143 -15.12 -4.51 16.85
N SER A 144 -13.92 -4.50 16.25
CA SER A 144 -13.15 -5.71 16.00
C SER A 144 -12.48 -6.23 17.30
N PRO A 145 -12.25 -7.55 17.42
CA PRO A 145 -11.50 -8.11 18.54
C PRO A 145 -10.10 -7.51 18.73
N GLN A 146 -9.48 -7.02 17.65
CA GLN A 146 -8.14 -6.41 17.65
C GLN A 146 -8.11 -5.04 18.34
N ALA A 147 -9.24 -4.33 18.33
CA ALA A 147 -9.39 -3.04 18.98
C ALA A 147 -9.81 -3.18 20.45
N ARG A 148 -10.28 -4.37 20.86
CA ARG A 148 -10.92 -4.56 22.15
C ARG A 148 -10.05 -4.14 23.33
N GLY A 149 -10.60 -3.29 24.21
CA GLY A 149 -9.91 -2.80 25.40
C GLY A 149 -8.78 -1.80 25.12
N ARG A 150 -8.60 -1.34 23.88
CA ARG A 150 -7.72 -0.20 23.58
C ARG A 150 -8.42 1.10 23.93
N SER A 151 -7.68 2.03 24.52
CA SER A 151 -8.15 3.36 24.89
C SER A 151 -7.49 4.45 24.06
N VAL A 152 -8.17 5.58 23.91
CA VAL A 152 -7.58 6.79 23.36
C VAL A 152 -6.81 7.52 24.47
N GLY A 153 -5.52 7.21 24.60
CA GLY A 153 -4.68 7.73 25.69
C GLY A 153 -4.88 6.96 27.00
N ALA A 154 -4.12 7.34 28.03
CA ALA A 154 -4.08 6.59 29.30
C ALA A 154 -5.42 6.58 30.04
N ASP A 155 -6.18 7.68 29.98
CA ASP A 155 -7.44 7.87 30.73
C ASP A 155 -8.65 8.18 29.81
N GLY A 156 -8.50 7.99 28.49
CA GLY A 156 -9.58 8.28 27.55
C GLY A 156 -10.56 7.11 27.37
N PRO A 157 -11.67 7.36 26.65
CA PRO A 157 -12.66 6.33 26.38
C PRO A 157 -12.04 5.18 25.60
N THR A 158 -12.60 3.98 25.80
CA THR A 158 -12.25 2.84 24.97
C THR A 158 -12.78 3.05 23.56
N VAL A 159 -12.15 2.37 22.59
CA VAL A 159 -12.60 2.42 21.20
C VAL A 159 -14.05 1.94 21.02
N GLU A 160 -14.54 1.05 21.89
CA GLU A 160 -15.94 0.62 21.90
C GLU A 160 -16.88 1.73 22.38
N GLN A 161 -16.51 2.42 23.47
CA GLN A 161 -17.29 3.56 23.97
C GLN A 161 -17.38 4.67 22.91
N LEU A 162 -16.30 4.88 22.15
CA LEU A 162 -16.31 5.83 21.03
C LEU A 162 -17.22 5.36 19.89
N ALA A 163 -17.22 4.07 19.56
CA ALA A 163 -18.10 3.53 18.53
C ALA A 163 -19.58 3.72 18.89
N GLU A 164 -19.97 3.46 20.15
CA GLU A 164 -21.34 3.70 20.64
C GLU A 164 -21.74 5.17 20.52
N LEU A 165 -20.86 6.10 20.91
CA LEU A 165 -21.13 7.54 20.79
C LEU A 165 -21.31 8.01 19.34
N LEU A 166 -20.59 7.38 18.40
CA LEU A 166 -20.69 7.72 16.98
C LEU A 166 -21.96 7.16 16.33
N ASP A 167 -22.46 6.01 16.80
CA ASP A 167 -23.74 5.46 16.35
C ASP A 167 -24.92 6.35 16.76
N ASP A 168 -24.88 6.94 17.95
CA ASP A 168 -25.93 7.85 18.44
C ASP A 168 -25.95 9.20 17.70
N ALA A 169 -24.87 9.53 16.97
CA ALA A 169 -24.70 10.81 16.28
C ALA A 169 -24.98 10.75 14.76
N ALA A 170 -25.13 9.54 14.20
CA ALA A 170 -25.40 9.29 12.77
C ALA A 170 -26.90 9.17 12.48
#